data_AF-A0A359LST1-F1
#
_entry.id   AF-A0A359LST1-F1
#
_cell.length_a   1.000
_cell.length_b   1.000
_cell.length_c   1.000
_cell.angle_alpha   90.00
_cell.angle_beta   90.00
_cell.angle_gamma   90.00
#
_symmetry.space_group_name_H-M   'P 1'
#
loop_
_entity.id
_entity.type
_entity.pdbx_description
1 polymer ?
#
loop_
_entity_poly.entity_id
_entity_poly.type
_entity_poly.pdbx_seq_one_letter_code
_entity_poly.pdbx_strand_id
1 'polypeptide(L)'
;VAGPQFRDGTIEIEVAGDLAPGAGEAARGFVGLAFRVLSDSGRYECFYLRPTNGRANDQVRRNHSLQYVSEPEFPWHRLRKESPEKYESYADLVPGEWTRMRIEVRGSQARLYVNGAEQPSLIVNDLKLGAGAQGGIALWIGPGTLAHFANLKVTAE
;
A
#
# COMPACT_ATOMS: atom_id res chain seq x y z
N VAL A 1 -8.18 -16.20 -2.16
CA VAL A 1 -8.52 -15.45 -0.93
C VAL A 1 -10.02 -15.49 -0.74
N ALA A 2 -10.51 -15.91 0.44
CA ALA A 2 -11.94 -15.88 0.75
C ALA A 2 -12.33 -14.44 1.15
N GLY A 3 -13.38 -13.88 0.54
CA GLY A 3 -13.81 -12.50 0.77
C GLY A 3 -14.59 -11.93 -0.42
N PRO A 4 -15.17 -10.73 -0.29
CA PRO A 4 -15.85 -10.07 -1.38
C PRO A 4 -14.89 -9.81 -2.54
N GLN A 5 -15.41 -10.00 -3.76
CA GLN A 5 -14.68 -9.68 -4.98
C GLN A 5 -14.69 -8.16 -5.19
N PHE A 6 -13.54 -7.60 -5.54
CA PHE A 6 -13.34 -6.18 -5.74
C PHE A 6 -12.66 -5.94 -7.09
N ARG A 7 -13.31 -5.15 -7.95
CA ARG A 7 -12.74 -4.62 -9.19
C ARG A 7 -12.47 -3.13 -9.04
N ASP A 8 -13.52 -2.36 -8.88
CA ASP A 8 -13.51 -0.90 -8.75
C ASP A 8 -14.28 -0.47 -7.51
N GLY A 9 -14.01 0.74 -7.04
CA GLY A 9 -14.66 1.34 -5.87
C GLY A 9 -13.67 1.93 -4.88
N THR A 10 -14.08 1.98 -3.62
CA THR A 10 -13.31 2.61 -2.53
C THR A 10 -13.05 1.61 -1.40
N ILE A 11 -11.81 1.59 -0.93
CA ILE A 11 -11.38 0.83 0.25
C ILE A 11 -10.88 1.81 1.29
N GLU A 12 -11.43 1.77 2.50
CA GLU A 12 -11.04 2.60 3.63
C GLU A 12 -10.57 1.69 4.77
N ILE A 13 -9.45 2.02 5.41
CA ILE A 13 -8.90 1.24 6.52
C ILE A 13 -8.01 2.12 7.42
N GLU A 14 -7.98 1.80 8.71
CA GLU A 14 -6.98 2.33 9.64
C GLU A 14 -5.89 1.29 9.86
N VAL A 15 -4.63 1.72 9.72
CA VAL A 15 -3.46 0.86 9.90
C VAL A 15 -2.47 1.49 10.87
N ALA A 16 -1.80 0.67 11.66
CA ALA A 16 -0.65 1.09 12.45
C ALA A 16 0.47 0.07 12.22
N GLY A 17 1.64 0.54 11.81
CA GLY A 17 2.82 -0.29 11.55
C GLY A 17 3.99 0.17 12.39
N ASP A 18 4.64 -0.77 13.07
CA ASP A 18 5.85 -0.54 13.85
C ASP A 18 6.87 -1.66 13.62
N LEU A 19 8.07 -1.50 14.13
CA LEU A 19 9.09 -2.54 14.14
C LEU A 19 8.72 -3.63 15.14
N ALA A 20 8.70 -4.89 14.69
CA ALA A 20 8.57 -6.01 15.60
C ALA A 20 9.82 -6.12 16.51
N PRO A 21 9.71 -6.72 17.71
CA PRO A 21 10.88 -7.07 18.51
C PRO A 21 11.89 -7.88 17.71
N GLY A 22 13.16 -7.45 17.71
CA GLY A 22 14.23 -8.11 16.93
C GLY A 22 14.19 -7.85 15.42
N ALA A 23 13.40 -6.87 14.96
CA ALA A 23 13.38 -6.50 13.55
C ALA A 23 14.76 -6.12 13.02
N GLY A 24 15.12 -6.66 11.86
CA GLY A 24 16.40 -6.38 11.21
C GLY A 24 16.50 -4.94 10.67
N GLU A 25 17.72 -4.55 10.30
CA GLU A 25 18.04 -3.17 9.87
C GLU A 25 17.22 -2.69 8.66
N ALA A 26 16.73 -3.60 7.80
CA ALA A 26 15.91 -3.27 6.64
C ALA A 26 14.41 -3.08 6.96
N ALA A 27 13.95 -3.40 8.18
CA ALA A 27 12.56 -3.29 8.57
C ALA A 27 12.10 -1.83 8.63
N ARG A 28 10.89 -1.55 8.14
CA ARG A 28 10.37 -0.17 8.09
C ARG A 28 8.98 0.02 8.69
N GLY A 29 8.45 -1.00 9.37
CA GLY A 29 7.06 -1.04 9.84
C GLY A 29 6.07 -1.25 8.70
N PHE A 30 6.42 -2.10 7.74
CA PHE A 30 5.72 -2.30 6.47
C PHE A 30 4.26 -2.75 6.68
N VAL A 31 3.29 -1.88 6.43
CA VAL A 31 1.87 -2.15 6.65
C VAL A 31 1.03 -1.59 5.50
N GLY A 32 0.04 -2.33 5.03
CA GLY A 32 -0.75 -1.90 3.89
C GLY A 32 -1.93 -2.80 3.57
N LEU A 33 -2.42 -2.65 2.34
CA LEU A 33 -3.57 -3.38 1.83
C LEU A 33 -3.30 -3.84 0.40
N ALA A 34 -3.57 -5.12 0.16
CA ALA A 34 -3.60 -5.71 -1.16
C ALA A 34 -5.04 -5.78 -1.68
N PHE A 35 -5.22 -5.52 -2.96
CA PHE A 35 -6.50 -5.53 -3.66
C PHE A 35 -6.37 -6.22 -5.02
N ARG A 36 -7.51 -6.64 -5.59
CA ARG A 36 -7.55 -7.49 -6.79
C ARG A 36 -6.68 -8.75 -6.65
N VAL A 37 -6.67 -9.34 -5.46
CA VAL A 37 -5.87 -10.52 -5.15
C VAL A 37 -6.42 -11.74 -5.90
N LEU A 38 -5.66 -12.25 -6.85
CA LEU A 38 -5.99 -13.41 -7.67
C LEU A 38 -5.56 -14.69 -6.96
N SER A 39 -6.54 -15.44 -6.43
CA SER A 39 -6.37 -16.61 -5.56
C SER A 39 -5.31 -17.61 -6.02
N ASP A 40 -5.21 -17.85 -7.32
CA ASP A 40 -4.50 -19.00 -7.87
C ASP A 40 -3.10 -18.66 -8.39
N SER A 41 -2.77 -17.37 -8.49
CA SER A 41 -1.52 -16.91 -9.11
C SER A 41 -0.61 -16.15 -8.16
N GLY A 42 -1.09 -15.81 -6.95
CA GLY A 42 -0.36 -14.93 -6.04
C GLY A 42 -0.21 -13.50 -6.56
N ARG A 43 -0.94 -13.15 -7.64
CA ARG A 43 -0.92 -11.82 -8.24
C ARG A 43 -1.86 -10.88 -7.51
N TYR A 44 -1.38 -9.69 -7.20
CA TYR A 44 -2.17 -8.65 -6.54
C TYR A 44 -1.59 -7.26 -6.75
N GLU A 45 -2.44 -6.25 -6.58
CA GLU A 45 -2.04 -4.86 -6.44
C GLU A 45 -1.91 -4.54 -4.96
N CYS A 46 -0.93 -3.72 -4.56
CA CYS A 46 -0.78 -3.34 -3.15
C CYS A 46 -0.30 -1.90 -3.00
N PHE A 47 -0.94 -1.19 -2.07
CA PHE A 47 -0.37 0.00 -1.45
C PHE A 47 0.08 -0.34 -0.04
N TYR A 48 1.30 0.04 0.32
CA TYR A 48 1.78 -0.08 1.67
C TYR A 48 2.60 1.14 2.11
N LEU A 49 2.64 1.31 3.43
CA LEU A 49 3.31 2.37 4.15
C LEU A 49 4.61 1.86 4.76
N ARG A 50 5.54 2.79 4.95
CA ARG A 50 6.81 2.59 5.68
C ARG A 50 6.88 3.64 6.79
N PRO A 51 6.21 3.46 7.94
CA PRO A 51 6.09 4.48 8.97
C PRO A 51 7.43 5.06 9.45
N THR A 52 8.48 4.23 9.58
CA THR A 52 9.82 4.71 9.98
C THR A 52 10.48 5.62 8.94
N ASN A 53 9.95 5.69 7.71
CA ASN A 53 10.46 6.62 6.69
C ASN A 53 9.87 8.02 6.85
N GLY A 54 8.65 8.18 7.36
CA GLY A 54 7.91 9.45 7.33
C GLY A 54 8.68 10.63 7.93
N ARG A 55 9.40 10.40 9.03
CA ARG A 55 10.21 11.42 9.71
C ARG A 55 11.71 11.08 9.75
N ALA A 56 12.21 10.30 8.79
CA ALA A 56 13.63 9.97 8.72
C ALA A 56 14.48 11.22 8.42
N ASN A 57 15.66 11.31 9.04
CA ASN A 57 16.69 12.31 8.74
C ASN A 57 17.49 11.95 7.46
N ASP A 58 16.78 11.51 6.42
CA ASP A 58 17.32 11.16 5.12
C ASP A 58 16.25 11.50 4.07
N GLN A 59 16.58 12.43 3.16
CA GLN A 59 15.60 12.99 2.23
C GLN A 59 15.09 11.94 1.23
N VAL A 60 15.95 11.04 0.77
CA VAL A 60 15.58 10.00 -0.18
C VAL A 60 14.66 8.99 0.51
N ARG A 61 15.00 8.58 1.72
CA ARG A 61 14.21 7.64 2.52
C ARG A 61 12.82 8.18 2.81
N ARG A 62 12.71 9.44 3.26
CA ARG A 62 11.39 10.02 3.57
C ARG A 62 10.52 10.20 2.34
N ASN A 63 11.10 10.44 1.16
CA ASN A 63 10.36 10.45 -0.10
C ASN A 63 9.75 9.08 -0.46
N HIS A 64 10.13 8.00 0.23
CA HIS A 64 9.66 6.63 0.01
C HIS A 64 8.85 6.10 1.21
N SER A 65 7.99 6.92 1.82
CA SER A 65 7.11 6.48 2.92
C SER A 65 5.85 5.75 2.42
N LEU A 66 5.43 6.02 1.19
CA LEU A 66 4.34 5.34 0.49
C LEU A 66 4.90 4.53 -0.67
N GLN A 67 4.32 3.37 -0.94
CA GLN A 67 4.71 2.50 -2.05
C GLN A 67 3.48 1.86 -2.70
N TYR A 68 3.49 1.81 -4.03
CA TYR A 68 2.72 0.87 -4.83
C TYR A 68 3.60 -0.28 -5.36
N VAL A 69 3.06 -1.50 -5.38
CA VAL A 69 3.61 -2.68 -6.08
C VAL A 69 2.50 -3.49 -6.75
N SER A 70 2.87 -4.28 -7.76
CA SER A 70 2.04 -5.39 -8.26
C SER A 70 2.88 -6.66 -8.21
N GLU A 71 2.64 -7.50 -7.22
CA GLU A 71 3.41 -8.73 -7.07
C GLU A 71 2.83 -9.84 -7.97
N PRO A 72 3.67 -10.81 -8.40
CA PRO A 72 5.12 -10.84 -8.26
C PRO A 72 5.89 -10.13 -9.39
N GLU A 73 5.24 -9.70 -10.47
CA GLU A 73 5.96 -9.23 -11.67
C GLU A 73 6.56 -7.83 -11.53
N PHE A 74 5.98 -6.97 -10.68
CA PHE A 74 6.38 -5.59 -10.47
C PHE A 74 6.64 -5.28 -8.99
N PRO A 75 7.66 -5.91 -8.39
CA PRO A 75 8.08 -5.61 -7.03
C PRO A 75 8.74 -4.22 -6.95
N TRP A 76 8.83 -3.68 -5.73
CA TRP A 76 9.30 -2.30 -5.49
C TRP A 76 10.66 -1.98 -6.15
N HIS A 77 11.61 -2.91 -6.12
CA HIS A 77 12.98 -2.68 -6.59
C HIS A 77 13.04 -2.57 -8.11
N ARG A 78 12.21 -3.36 -8.81
CA ARG A 78 12.05 -3.26 -10.26
C ARG A 78 11.38 -1.94 -10.62
N LEU A 79 10.26 -1.62 -9.97
CA LEU A 79 9.52 -0.38 -10.22
C LEU A 79 10.40 0.87 -10.03
N ARG A 80 11.17 0.93 -8.94
CA ARG A 80 12.09 2.06 -8.71
C ARG A 80 13.20 2.15 -9.76
N LYS A 81 13.72 1.01 -10.22
CA LYS A 81 14.77 0.96 -11.24
C LYS A 81 14.27 1.39 -12.62
N GLU A 82 13.10 0.91 -13.03
CA GLU A 82 12.54 1.14 -14.37
C GLU A 82 11.74 2.46 -14.47
N SER A 83 11.25 2.98 -13.34
CA SER A 83 10.42 4.18 -13.27
C SER A 83 10.66 4.88 -11.94
N PRO A 84 11.83 5.52 -11.77
CA PRO A 84 12.19 6.18 -10.53
C PRO A 84 11.11 7.18 -10.10
N GLU A 85 10.83 7.23 -8.80
CA GLU A 85 9.90 8.18 -8.15
C GLU A 85 8.42 8.05 -8.55
N LYS A 86 8.07 7.20 -9.52
CA LYS A 86 6.71 7.11 -10.06
C LYS A 86 5.72 6.39 -9.14
N TYR A 87 6.17 5.37 -8.40
CA TYR A 87 5.31 4.47 -7.62
C TYR A 87 5.55 4.59 -6.11
N GLU A 88 6.16 5.69 -5.71
CA GLU A 88 6.61 5.97 -4.35
C GLU A 88 6.41 7.45 -4.08
N SER A 89 6.02 7.79 -2.86
CA SER A 89 5.85 9.19 -2.48
C SER A 89 5.96 9.39 -0.97
N TYR A 90 5.88 10.66 -0.58
CA TYR A 90 5.92 11.10 0.80
C TYR A 90 4.52 11.23 1.41
N ALA A 91 4.40 10.81 2.67
CA ALA A 91 3.42 11.23 3.64
C ALA A 91 4.09 11.29 5.02
N ASP A 92 3.63 12.20 5.88
CA ASP A 92 4.06 12.22 7.27
C ASP A 92 3.45 11.02 8.01
N LEU A 93 4.32 10.20 8.60
CA LEU A 93 3.96 8.96 9.29
C LEU A 93 4.78 8.83 10.56
N VAL A 94 4.17 8.23 11.60
CA VAL A 94 4.83 7.91 12.86
C VAL A 94 4.70 6.39 13.11
N PRO A 95 5.79 5.68 13.39
CA PRO A 95 5.72 4.26 13.77
C PRO A 95 4.76 4.02 14.93
N GLY A 96 3.92 2.99 14.81
CA GLY A 96 2.94 2.61 15.83
C GLY A 96 1.69 3.49 15.92
N GLU A 97 1.63 4.63 15.22
CA GLU A 97 0.44 5.48 15.20
C GLU A 97 -0.57 5.06 14.13
N TRP A 98 -1.86 5.22 14.47
CA TRP A 98 -2.96 4.97 13.55
C TRP A 98 -2.93 5.95 12.38
N THR A 99 -2.85 5.39 11.18
CA THR A 99 -2.88 6.11 9.91
C THR A 99 -4.11 5.69 9.13
N ARG A 100 -4.91 6.68 8.69
CA ARG A 100 -6.07 6.42 7.81
C ARG A 100 -5.60 6.28 6.37
N MET A 101 -5.95 5.17 5.74
CA MET A 101 -5.77 4.94 4.31
C MET A 101 -7.12 4.90 3.61
N ARG A 102 -7.23 5.60 2.49
CA ARG A 102 -8.34 5.45 1.55
C ARG A 102 -7.76 5.21 0.16
N ILE A 103 -8.21 4.14 -0.49
CA ILE A 103 -7.79 3.75 -1.83
C ILE A 103 -9.01 3.82 -2.74
N GLU A 104 -8.96 4.69 -3.74
CA GLU A 104 -9.93 4.71 -4.83
C GLU A 104 -9.37 3.93 -6.02
N VAL A 105 -10.15 3.02 -6.58
CA VAL A 105 -9.76 2.22 -7.75
C VAL A 105 -10.82 2.39 -8.84
N ARG A 106 -10.38 2.76 -10.05
CA ARG A 106 -11.23 2.90 -11.24
C ARG A 106 -10.48 2.41 -12.48
N GLY A 107 -10.89 1.26 -13.03
CA GLY A 107 -10.26 0.67 -14.20
C GLY A 107 -8.78 0.39 -13.93
N SER A 108 -7.87 1.03 -14.67
CA SER A 108 -6.41 0.88 -14.48
C SER A 108 -5.81 1.96 -13.58
N GLN A 109 -6.61 2.81 -12.94
CA GLN A 109 -6.13 3.87 -12.05
C GLN A 109 -6.41 3.54 -10.59
N ALA A 110 -5.47 3.86 -9.71
CA ALA A 110 -5.69 3.91 -8.28
C ALA A 110 -5.11 5.18 -7.65
N ARG A 111 -5.77 5.66 -6.59
CA ARG A 111 -5.33 6.82 -5.81
C ARG A 111 -5.34 6.46 -4.34
N LEU A 112 -4.19 6.65 -3.68
CA LEU A 112 -4.04 6.50 -2.24
C LEU A 112 -4.13 7.88 -1.59
N TYR A 113 -5.00 8.00 -0.58
CA TYR A 113 -5.13 9.16 0.29
C TYR A 113 -4.73 8.74 1.70
N VAL A 114 -3.95 9.57 2.37
CA VAL A 114 -3.44 9.31 3.72
C VAL A 114 -3.91 10.39 4.68
N ASN A 115 -4.30 10.01 5.91
CA ASN A 115 -4.71 10.91 6.99
C ASN A 115 -5.83 11.90 6.59
N GLY A 116 -6.77 11.44 5.76
CA GLY A 116 -7.93 12.24 5.35
C GLY A 116 -7.60 13.38 4.39
N ALA A 117 -6.43 13.37 3.75
CA ALA A 117 -6.07 14.37 2.74
C ALA A 117 -7.12 14.48 1.63
N GLU A 118 -7.42 15.71 1.21
CA GLU A 118 -8.32 15.98 0.07
C GLU A 118 -7.68 15.57 -1.26
N GLN A 119 -6.36 15.72 -1.37
CA GLN A 119 -5.59 15.34 -2.55
C GLN A 119 -4.92 13.98 -2.34
N PRO A 120 -4.78 13.16 -3.39
CA PRO A 120 -4.14 11.86 -3.29
C PRO A 120 -2.64 12.01 -2.98
N SER A 121 -2.16 11.25 -2.01
CA SER A 121 -0.75 11.19 -1.63
C SER A 121 0.08 10.36 -2.61
N LEU A 122 -0.55 9.42 -3.33
CA LEU A 122 0.08 8.66 -4.42
C LEU A 122 -0.97 8.33 -5.49
N ILE A 123 -0.62 8.57 -6.76
CA ILE A 123 -1.46 8.27 -7.92
C ILE A 123 -0.76 7.22 -8.78
N VAL A 124 -1.47 6.16 -9.13
CA VAL A 124 -1.02 5.13 -10.08
C VAL A 124 -1.99 5.14 -11.25
N ASN A 125 -1.51 5.50 -12.44
CA ASN A 125 -2.35 5.60 -13.65
C ASN A 125 -2.37 4.31 -14.48
N ASP A 126 -1.55 3.34 -14.11
CA ASP A 126 -1.29 2.12 -14.87
C ASP A 126 -1.11 0.91 -13.94
N LEU A 127 -2.18 0.57 -13.21
CA LEU A 127 -2.29 -0.69 -12.45
C LEU A 127 -1.90 -1.87 -13.35
N LYS A 128 -0.97 -2.69 -12.87
CA LYS A 128 -0.30 -3.70 -13.70
C LYS A 128 -1.17 -4.91 -14.00
N LEU A 129 -2.18 -5.19 -13.19
CA LEU A 129 -3.18 -6.21 -13.49
C LEU A 129 -4.21 -5.74 -14.55
N GLY A 130 -4.25 -4.43 -14.86
CA GLY A 130 -5.14 -3.84 -15.85
C GLY A 130 -6.58 -3.66 -15.39
N ALA A 131 -7.40 -3.03 -16.23
CA ALA A 131 -8.76 -2.60 -15.87
C ALA A 131 -9.77 -3.74 -15.63
N GLY A 132 -9.54 -4.91 -16.22
CA GLY A 132 -10.44 -6.07 -16.07
C GLY A 132 -10.16 -6.92 -14.83
N ALA A 133 -9.10 -6.63 -14.08
CA ALA A 133 -8.71 -7.44 -12.94
C ALA A 133 -9.69 -7.27 -11.78
N GLN A 134 -10.17 -8.40 -11.25
CA GLN A 134 -11.08 -8.48 -10.12
C GLN A 134 -10.57 -9.58 -9.19
N GLY A 135 -10.59 -9.34 -7.89
CA GLY A 135 -10.11 -10.32 -6.92
C GLY A 135 -10.40 -9.94 -5.49
N GLY A 136 -9.81 -10.67 -4.56
CA GLY A 136 -10.02 -10.41 -3.13
C GLY A 136 -9.33 -9.14 -2.64
N ILE A 137 -9.63 -8.80 -1.39
CA ILE A 137 -8.90 -7.82 -0.58
C ILE A 137 -8.17 -8.56 0.53
N ALA A 138 -6.94 -8.16 0.84
CA ALA A 138 -6.14 -8.76 1.91
C ALA A 138 -5.37 -7.69 2.69
N LEU A 139 -5.24 -7.91 3.99
CA LEU A 139 -4.31 -7.15 4.83
C LEU A 139 -2.89 -7.55 4.47
N TRP A 140 -1.98 -6.57 4.38
CA TRP A 140 -0.60 -6.80 3.95
C TRP A 140 0.38 -6.31 5.00
N ILE A 141 1.36 -7.14 5.32
CA ILE A 141 2.50 -6.81 6.19
C ILE A 141 3.79 -7.23 5.51
N GLY A 142 4.84 -6.43 5.69
CA GLY A 142 6.19 -6.80 5.28
C GLY A 142 7.02 -7.36 6.44
N PRO A 143 8.22 -7.91 6.14
CA PRO A 143 9.08 -8.54 7.13
C PRO A 143 9.43 -7.62 8.31
N GLY A 144 9.49 -8.19 9.52
CA GLY A 144 9.90 -7.49 10.73
C GLY A 144 8.91 -6.43 11.23
N THR A 145 7.62 -6.55 10.89
CA THR A 145 6.59 -5.58 11.23
C THR A 145 5.65 -6.10 12.31
N LEU A 146 5.38 -5.28 13.33
CA LEU A 146 4.20 -5.40 14.17
C LEU A 146 3.11 -4.50 13.57
N ALA A 147 1.97 -5.07 13.20
CA ALA A 147 0.90 -4.35 12.52
C ALA A 147 -0.44 -4.52 13.21
N HIS A 148 -1.23 -3.44 13.23
CA HIS A 148 -2.61 -3.41 13.65
C HIS A 148 -3.49 -2.86 12.53
N PHE A 149 -4.70 -3.39 12.43
CA PHE A 149 -5.69 -3.02 11.42
C PHE A 149 -7.03 -2.81 12.09
N ALA A 150 -7.75 -1.76 11.69
CA ALA A 150 -9.08 -1.46 12.21
C ALA A 150 -9.97 -0.87 11.11
N ASN A 151 -11.28 -0.97 11.31
CA ASN A 151 -12.28 -0.22 10.56
C ASN A 151 -12.21 -0.39 9.03
N LEU A 152 -11.84 -1.58 8.55
CA LEU A 152 -11.86 -1.89 7.12
C LEU A 152 -13.29 -1.77 6.58
N LYS A 153 -13.47 -0.91 5.58
CA LYS A 153 -14.71 -0.74 4.83
C LYS A 153 -14.42 -0.80 3.34
N VAL A 154 -15.26 -1.54 2.63
CA VAL A 154 -15.16 -1.74 1.18
C VAL A 154 -16.48 -1.32 0.56
N THR A 155 -16.42 -0.41 -0.40
CA THR A 155 -17.57 0.03 -1.19
C THR A 155 -17.26 -0.24 -2.66
N ALA A 156 -17.83 -1.32 -3.21
CA ALA A 156 -17.65 -1.68 -4.62
C ALA A 156 -18.59 -0.87 -5.53
N GLU A 157 -18.15 -0.61 -6.77
CA GLU A 157 -18.97 -0.04 -7.86
C GLU A 157 -19.68 -1.12 -8.70
#